data_AF-A0A7S1E4G7-F1
#
_entry.id   AF-A0A7S1E4G7-F1
#
_cell.length_a   1.000
_cell.length_b   1.000
_cell.length_c   1.000
_cell.angle_alpha   90.00
_cell.angle_beta   90.00
_cell.angle_gamma   90.00
#
_symmetry.space_group_name_H-M   'P 1'
#
loop_
_entity.id
_entity.type
_entity.pdbx_description
1 polymer ?
#
loop_
_entity_poly.entity_id
_entity_poly.type
_entity_poly.pdbx_seq_one_letter_code
_entity_poly.pdbx_strand_id
1 'polypeptide(L)'
;VRYACVGGVSKLCLVAGDDWIVQSLLPQHIKIYELSSNAYLMRMTILRAHAEMATATKTGHLFFQVIDQLLRGIVDKVANVRMVASMGLLKVIKDGECDQDVIASKVKPAIEQALASEEDIDCQHLFSDCLNAC
;
A
#
# COMPACT_ATOMS: atom_id res chain seq x y z
N VAL A 1 12.50 -4.97 15.45
CA VAL A 1 11.82 -3.68 15.72
C VAL A 1 10.88 -3.27 14.59
N ARG A 2 11.34 -2.89 13.38
CA ARG A 2 10.45 -2.41 12.29
C ARG A 2 9.27 -3.32 11.95
N TYR A 3 9.49 -4.63 11.87
CA TYR A 3 8.41 -5.60 11.59
C TYR A 3 7.32 -5.59 12.66
N ALA A 4 7.69 -5.47 13.95
CA ALA A 4 6.73 -5.37 15.04
C ALA A 4 5.94 -4.05 14.98
N CYS A 5 6.58 -2.95 14.57
CA CYS A 5 5.89 -1.67 14.36
C CYS A 5 4.86 -1.76 13.24
N VAL A 6 5.19 -2.44 12.13
CA VAL A 6 4.23 -2.69 11.03
C VAL A 6 3.03 -3.48 11.56
N GLY A 7 3.26 -4.61 12.24
CA GLY A 7 2.16 -5.43 12.76
C GLY A 7 1.27 -4.72 13.80
N GLY A 8 1.80 -3.73 14.52
CA GLY A 8 1.05 -2.96 15.50
C GLY A 8 0.17 -1.85 14.92
N VAL A 9 0.39 -1.44 13.66
CA VAL A 9 -0.26 -0.23 13.12
C VAL A 9 -1.74 -0.42 12.84
N SER A 10 -2.17 -1.64 12.49
CA SER A 10 -3.59 -1.98 12.33
C SER A 10 -4.34 -1.79 13.64
N LYS A 11 -3.78 -2.26 14.76
CA LYS A 11 -4.36 -2.05 16.10
C LYS A 11 -4.37 -0.58 16.49
N LEU A 12 -3.36 0.18 16.09
CA LEU A 12 -3.30 1.62 16.33
C LEU A 12 -4.42 2.36 15.59
N CYS A 13 -4.69 2.03 14.32
CA CYS A 13 -5.83 2.58 13.58
C CYS A 13 -7.16 2.35 14.32
N LEU A 14 -7.38 1.12 14.80
CA LEU A 14 -8.62 0.76 15.50
C LEU A 14 -8.79 1.46 16.86
N VAL A 15 -7.71 1.84 17.53
CA VAL A 15 -7.77 2.46 18.87
C VAL A 15 -7.70 3.98 18.82
N ALA A 16 -6.83 4.55 17.98
CA ALA A 16 -6.64 5.99 17.87
C ALA A 16 -7.68 6.65 16.94
N GLY A 17 -8.24 5.88 16.00
CA GLY A 17 -9.18 6.36 14.99
C GLY A 17 -8.49 7.02 13.79
N ASP A 18 -9.17 6.94 12.65
CA ASP A 18 -8.65 7.36 11.34
C ASP A 18 -8.23 8.84 11.32
N ASP A 19 -9.01 9.73 11.94
CA ASP A 19 -8.71 11.16 12.00
C ASP A 19 -7.34 11.45 12.64
N TRP A 20 -7.04 10.79 13.77
CA TRP A 20 -5.76 10.97 14.44
C TRP A 20 -4.61 10.43 13.59
N ILE A 21 -4.81 9.28 12.94
CA ILE A 21 -3.80 8.68 12.04
C ILE A 21 -3.48 9.64 10.89
N VAL A 22 -4.51 10.16 10.22
CA VAL A 22 -4.36 11.10 9.10
C VAL A 22 -3.67 12.39 9.54
N GLN A 23 -4.00 12.93 10.71
CA GLN A 23 -3.43 14.20 11.19
C GLN A 23 -2.02 14.05 11.75
N SER A 24 -1.70 12.92 12.39
CA SER A 24 -0.50 12.80 13.22
C SER A 24 0.53 11.81 12.67
N LEU A 25 0.09 10.64 12.20
CA LEU A 25 0.98 9.53 11.86
C LEU A 25 1.32 9.47 10.37
N LEU A 26 0.29 9.49 9.52
CA LEU A 26 0.45 9.37 8.07
C LEU A 26 1.38 10.43 7.46
N PRO A 27 1.36 11.71 7.88
CA PRO A 27 2.29 12.71 7.37
C PRO A 27 3.76 12.35 7.66
N GLN A 28 4.04 11.72 8.82
CA GLN A 28 5.38 11.29 9.17
C GLN A 28 5.83 10.09 8.31
N HIS A 29 4.92 9.15 8.05
CA HIS A 29 5.19 8.04 7.14
C HIS A 29 5.53 8.52 5.73
N ILE A 30 4.73 9.44 5.19
CA ILE A 30 4.96 10.04 3.86
C ILE A 30 6.31 10.76 3.83
N LYS A 31 6.62 11.57 4.84
CA LYS A 31 7.92 12.25 4.96
C LYS A 31 9.08 11.26 4.99
N ILE A 32 8.98 10.18 5.77
CA ILE A 32 10.02 9.14 5.83
C ILE A 32 10.16 8.46 4.47
N TYR A 33 9.06 8.13 3.80
CA TYR A 33 9.08 7.51 2.47
C TYR A 33 9.83 8.38 1.46
N GLU A 34 9.53 9.67 1.41
CA GLU A 34 10.12 10.64 0.48
C GLU A 34 11.61 10.90 0.75
N LEU A 35 11.99 11.02 2.02
CA LEU A 35 13.39 11.20 2.43
C LEU A 35 14.23 9.92 2.26
N SER A 36 13.59 8.75 2.11
CA SER A 36 14.24 7.44 1.99
C SER A 36 14.54 7.03 0.54
N SER A 37 14.86 7.97 -0.35
CA SER A 37 15.06 7.72 -1.79
C SER A 37 16.15 6.67 -2.09
N ASN A 38 17.18 6.58 -1.24
CA ASN A 38 18.26 5.58 -1.32
C ASN A 38 18.12 4.42 -0.32
N ALA A 39 17.09 4.43 0.52
CA ALA A 39 16.84 3.42 1.54
C ALA A 39 15.56 2.63 1.21
N TYR A 40 15.63 1.78 0.18
CA TYR A 40 14.46 1.03 -0.30
C TYR A 40 13.81 0.15 0.79
N LEU A 41 14.60 -0.38 1.73
CA LEU A 41 14.09 -1.13 2.88
C LEU A 41 13.18 -0.27 3.79
N MET A 42 13.41 1.04 3.88
CA MET A 42 12.53 1.94 4.62
C MET A 42 11.24 2.20 3.85
N ARG A 43 11.33 2.43 2.53
CA ARG A 43 10.13 2.57 1.67
C ARG A 43 9.24 1.32 1.72
N MET A 44 9.83 0.13 1.62
CA MET A 44 9.11 -1.13 1.83
C MET A 44 8.45 -1.23 3.21
N THR A 45 9.12 -0.75 4.27
CA THR A 45 8.56 -0.78 5.63
C THR A 45 7.30 0.11 5.72
N ILE A 46 7.36 1.32 5.15
CA ILE A 46 6.23 2.24 5.12
C ILE A 46 5.06 1.66 4.31
N LEU A 47 5.32 1.10 3.13
CA LEU A 47 4.26 0.50 2.30
C LEU A 47 3.59 -0.70 2.99
N ARG A 48 4.36 -1.54 3.68
CA ARG A 48 3.77 -2.62 4.50
C ARG A 48 2.87 -2.07 5.60
N ALA A 49 3.29 -1.00 6.28
CA ALA A 49 2.44 -0.35 7.27
C ALA A 49 1.16 0.22 6.64
N HIS A 50 1.24 0.83 5.45
CA HIS A 50 0.06 1.31 4.73
C HIS A 50 -0.90 0.20 4.31
N ALA A 51 -0.39 -0.97 3.94
CA ALA A 51 -1.23 -2.15 3.70
C ALA A 51 -1.96 -2.61 4.97
N GLU A 52 -1.27 -2.65 6.11
CA GLU A 52 -1.91 -2.95 7.41
C GLU A 52 -2.95 -1.90 7.82
N MET A 53 -2.70 -0.61 7.57
CA MET A 53 -3.67 0.45 7.77
C MET A 53 -4.90 0.21 6.88
N ALA A 54 -4.69 0.00 5.57
CA ALA A 54 -5.76 -0.22 4.60
C ALA A 54 -6.65 -1.41 4.97
N THR A 55 -6.08 -2.54 5.38
CA THR A 55 -6.84 -3.70 5.89
C THR A 55 -7.64 -3.38 7.15
N ALA A 56 -7.16 -2.47 8.01
CA ALA A 56 -7.87 -2.10 9.23
C ALA A 56 -9.02 -1.11 8.99
N THR A 57 -8.82 -0.10 8.13
CA THR A 57 -9.82 0.97 7.87
C THR A 57 -10.84 0.58 6.78
N LYS A 58 -10.42 -0.18 5.76
CA LYS A 58 -11.23 -0.76 4.66
C LYS A 58 -11.95 0.22 3.72
N THR A 59 -12.33 1.41 4.20
CA THR A 59 -13.01 2.47 3.45
C THR A 59 -12.70 3.85 4.06
N GLY A 60 -13.26 4.92 3.49
CA GLY A 60 -13.14 6.26 4.03
C GLY A 60 -11.81 6.94 3.71
N HIS A 61 -11.56 8.06 4.39
CA HIS A 61 -10.49 8.99 4.02
C HIS A 61 -9.09 8.40 4.21
N LEU A 62 -8.85 7.73 5.35
CA LEU A 62 -7.56 7.08 5.61
C LEU A 62 -7.29 6.00 4.56
N PHE A 63 -8.26 5.13 4.30
CA PHE A 63 -8.15 4.07 3.29
C PHE A 63 -7.73 4.64 1.93
N PHE A 64 -8.45 5.66 1.44
CA PHE A 64 -8.13 6.31 0.18
C PHE A 64 -6.69 6.83 0.14
N GLN A 65 -6.24 7.50 1.20
CA GLN A 65 -4.88 8.06 1.24
C GLN A 65 -3.80 6.97 1.27
N VAL A 66 -4.01 5.87 2.02
CA VAL A 66 -3.03 4.78 2.05
C VAL A 66 -3.03 3.96 0.78
N ILE A 67 -4.18 3.81 0.10
CA ILE A 67 -4.25 3.25 -1.26
C ILE A 67 -3.45 4.11 -2.23
N ASP A 68 -3.61 5.43 -2.22
CA ASP A 68 -2.81 6.32 -3.07
C ASP A 68 -1.31 6.18 -2.79
N GLN A 69 -0.89 5.97 -1.53
CA GLN A 69 0.52 5.68 -1.23
C GLN A 69 0.99 4.31 -1.73
N LEU A 70 0.16 3.27 -1.67
CA LEU A 70 0.47 1.97 -2.27
C LEU A 70 0.61 2.10 -3.79
N LEU A 71 -0.26 2.86 -4.45
CA LEU A 71 -0.18 3.13 -5.89
C LEU A 71 1.07 3.95 -6.28
N ARG A 72 1.58 4.83 -5.40
CA ARG A 72 2.91 5.44 -5.60
C ARG A 72 4.03 4.40 -5.54
N GLY A 73 3.86 3.34 -4.74
CA GLY A 73 4.84 2.27 -4.58
C GLY A 73 4.93 1.32 -5.77
N ILE A 74 3.83 1.05 -6.48
CA ILE A 74 3.84 0.14 -7.65
C ILE A 74 4.61 0.70 -8.85
N VAL A 75 4.96 1.99 -8.85
CA VAL A 75 5.80 2.63 -9.89
C VAL A 75 7.19 3.03 -9.37
N ASP A 76 7.63 2.49 -8.22
CA ASP A 76 8.95 2.79 -7.67
C ASP A 76 10.08 2.27 -8.59
N LYS A 77 11.21 2.99 -8.60
CA LYS A 77 12.41 2.62 -9.37
C LYS A 77 13.02 1.27 -8.96
N VAL A 78 12.75 0.78 -7.76
CA VAL A 78 13.26 -0.50 -7.23
C VAL A 78 12.17 -1.56 -7.27
N ALA A 79 12.41 -2.67 -7.97
CA ALA A 79 11.48 -3.80 -8.12
C ALA A 79 10.94 -4.29 -6.76
N ASN A 80 11.81 -4.53 -5.77
CA ASN A 80 11.39 -4.95 -4.42
C ASN A 80 10.37 -4.00 -3.75
N VAL A 81 10.37 -2.71 -4.07
CA VAL A 81 9.39 -1.75 -3.55
C VAL A 81 8.06 -1.92 -4.27
N ARG A 82 8.09 -2.07 -5.60
CA ARG A 82 6.91 -2.36 -6.43
C ARG A 82 6.22 -3.66 -6.01
N MET A 83 7.00 -4.72 -5.80
CA MET A 83 6.51 -6.00 -5.30
C MET A 83 5.79 -5.85 -3.95
N VAL A 84 6.37 -5.11 -3.00
CA VAL A 84 5.75 -4.88 -1.68
C VAL A 84 4.45 -4.08 -1.79
N ALA A 85 4.40 -3.08 -2.67
CA ALA A 85 3.17 -2.33 -2.92
C ALA A 85 2.07 -3.24 -3.49
N SER A 86 2.41 -4.04 -4.52
CA SER A 86 1.48 -5.00 -5.13
C SER A 86 0.98 -6.04 -4.13
N MET A 87 1.88 -6.65 -3.35
CA MET A 87 1.50 -7.58 -2.29
C MET A 87 0.58 -6.93 -1.24
N GLY A 88 0.81 -5.65 -0.93
CA GLY A 88 -0.05 -4.86 -0.05
C GLY A 88 -1.45 -4.70 -0.62
N LEU A 89 -1.56 -4.30 -1.89
CA LEU A 89 -2.85 -4.17 -2.58
C LEU A 89 -3.57 -5.52 -2.68
N LEU A 90 -2.88 -6.58 -3.10
CA LEU A 90 -3.41 -7.94 -3.16
C LEU A 90 -3.97 -8.39 -1.81
N LYS A 91 -3.26 -8.09 -0.70
CA LYS A 91 -3.73 -8.38 0.66
C LYS A 91 -5.04 -7.65 0.96
N VAL A 92 -5.12 -6.35 0.65
CA VAL A 92 -6.30 -5.52 0.90
C VAL A 92 -7.50 -6.02 0.09
N ILE A 93 -7.29 -6.36 -1.18
CA ILE A 93 -8.35 -6.84 -2.07
C ILE A 93 -8.86 -8.21 -1.60
N LYS A 94 -7.96 -9.14 -1.27
CA LYS A 94 -8.32 -10.49 -0.80
C LYS A 94 -9.05 -10.52 0.54
N ASP A 95 -8.96 -9.46 1.35
CA ASP A 95 -9.76 -9.34 2.58
C ASP A 95 -11.26 -9.22 2.27
N GLY A 96 -11.64 -8.81 1.05
CA GLY A 96 -13.02 -8.85 0.54
C GLY A 96 -13.97 -7.79 1.10
N GLU A 97 -13.58 -7.08 2.16
CA GLU A 97 -14.42 -6.07 2.83
C GLU A 97 -14.00 -4.62 2.52
N CYS A 98 -13.07 -4.42 1.57
CA CYS A 98 -12.61 -3.09 1.18
C CYS A 98 -13.55 -2.41 0.18
N ASP A 99 -13.41 -1.08 0.05
CA ASP A 99 -14.19 -0.24 -0.87
C ASP A 99 -13.99 -0.66 -2.33
N GLN A 100 -14.96 -1.41 -2.86
CA GLN A 100 -14.91 -2.01 -4.20
C GLN A 100 -14.90 -0.95 -5.31
N ASP A 101 -15.51 0.21 -5.08
CA ASP A 101 -15.51 1.30 -6.06
C ASP A 101 -14.10 1.87 -6.21
N VAL A 102 -13.35 2.01 -5.12
CA VAL A 102 -11.93 2.41 -5.16
C VAL A 102 -11.08 1.35 -5.87
N ILE A 103 -11.33 0.06 -5.62
CA ILE A 103 -10.60 -1.02 -6.31
C ILE A 103 -10.84 -0.95 -7.82
N ALA A 104 -12.11 -0.89 -8.24
CA ALA A 104 -12.48 -0.89 -9.65
C ALA A 104 -12.04 0.38 -10.39
N SER A 105 -12.19 1.55 -9.77
CA SER A 105 -11.95 2.85 -10.43
C SER A 105 -10.50 3.34 -10.36
N LYS A 106 -9.72 2.88 -9.38
CA LYS A 106 -8.33 3.34 -9.18
C LYS A 106 -7.30 2.22 -9.23
N VAL A 107 -7.48 1.17 -8.41
CA VAL A 107 -6.44 0.16 -8.22
C VAL A 107 -6.26 -0.66 -9.49
N LYS A 108 -7.35 -1.17 -10.05
CA LYS A 108 -7.35 -1.95 -11.28
C LYS A 108 -6.65 -1.24 -12.45
N PRO A 109 -7.05 -0.04 -12.89
CA PRO A 109 -6.40 0.64 -14.01
C PRO A 109 -4.93 0.97 -13.73
N ALA A 110 -4.56 1.27 -12.48
CA ALA A 110 -3.17 1.56 -12.12
C ALA A 110 -2.27 0.30 -12.21
N ILE A 111 -2.78 -0.88 -11.81
CA ILE A 111 -2.07 -2.15 -11.96
C ILE A 111 -1.98 -2.56 -13.43
N GLU A 112 -3.03 -2.39 -14.22
CA GLU A 112 -3.01 -2.63 -15.67
C GLU A 112 -1.93 -1.79 -16.36
N GLN A 113 -1.88 -0.50 -16.02
CA GLN A 113 -0.87 0.41 -16.56
C GLN A 113 0.56 0.01 -16.13
N ALA A 114 0.76 -0.34 -14.85
CA ALA A 114 2.07 -0.74 -14.35
C ALA A 114 2.55 -2.05 -15.01
N LEU A 115 1.66 -3.02 -15.17
CA LEU A 115 1.97 -4.31 -15.81
C LEU A 115 2.39 -4.13 -17.27
N ALA A 116 1.77 -3.20 -18.00
CA ALA A 116 2.07 -2.95 -19.42
C ALA A 116 3.52 -2.52 -19.68
N SER A 117 4.20 -1.93 -18.70
CA SER A 117 5.60 -1.50 -18.80
C SER A 117 6.54 -2.19 -17.81
N GLU A 118 6.10 -3.27 -17.16
CA GLU A 118 6.91 -3.97 -16.17
C GLU A 118 7.89 -4.92 -16.85
N GLU A 119 9.16 -4.84 -16.47
CA GLU A 119 10.25 -5.66 -17.01
C GLU A 119 10.70 -6.76 -16.03
N ASP A 120 10.48 -6.55 -14.73
CA ASP A 120 10.84 -7.51 -13.69
C ASP A 120 9.81 -8.63 -13.60
N ILE A 121 10.26 -9.87 -13.78
CA ILE A 121 9.40 -11.06 -13.87
C ILE A 121 8.59 -11.27 -12.58
N ASP A 122 9.20 -11.07 -11.41
CA ASP A 122 8.50 -11.23 -10.12
C ASP A 122 7.42 -10.16 -9.95
N CYS A 123 7.68 -8.93 -10.40
CA CYS A 123 6.69 -7.87 -10.44
C CYS A 123 5.54 -8.20 -11.41
N GLN A 124 5.83 -8.71 -12.61
CA GLN A 124 4.80 -9.11 -13.59
C GLN A 124 3.85 -10.15 -13.00
N HIS A 125 4.39 -11.17 -12.33
CA HIS A 125 3.58 -12.20 -11.66
C HIS A 125 2.71 -11.60 -10.57
N LEU A 126 3.29 -10.78 -9.68
CA LEU A 126 2.53 -10.17 -8.57
C LEU A 126 1.47 -9.17 -9.05
N PHE A 127 1.75 -8.38 -10.08
CA PHE A 127 0.76 -7.49 -10.69
C PHE A 127 -0.37 -8.27 -11.35
N SER A 128 -0.06 -9.37 -12.03
CA SER A 128 -1.07 -10.25 -12.60
C SER A 128 -1.97 -10.85 -11.51
N ASP A 129 -1.39 -11.33 -10.40
CA ASP A 129 -2.15 -11.83 -9.25
C ASP A 129 -3.04 -10.76 -8.62
N CYS A 130 -2.51 -9.53 -8.49
CA CYS A 130 -3.27 -8.39 -7.99
C CYS A 130 -4.43 -8.03 -8.92
N LEU A 131 -4.20 -8.00 -10.23
CA LEU A 131 -5.22 -7.70 -11.23
C LEU A 131 -6.32 -8.75 -11.26
N ASN A 132 -5.97 -10.04 -11.14
CA ASN A 132 -6.92 -11.14 -11.10
C ASN A 132 -7.79 -11.12 -9.82
N ALA A 133 -7.32 -10.47 -8.76
CA ALA A 133 -8.08 -10.32 -7.52
C ALA A 133 -9.03 -9.11 -7.54
N CYS A 134 -8.79 -8.11 -8.42
CA CYS A 134 -9.62 -6.90 -8.57
C CYS A 134 -10.93 -7.19 -9.31
#